data_AF-A0AAN8J7V9-F1
#
_entry.id   AF-A0AAN8J7V9-F1
#
_cell.length_a   1.000
_cell.length_b   1.000
_cell.length_c   1.000
_cell.angle_alpha   90.00
_cell.angle_beta   90.00
_cell.angle_gamma   90.00
#
_symmetry.space_group_name_H-M   'P 1'
#
loop_
_entity.id
_entity.type
_entity.pdbx_description
1 polymer ?
#
loop_
_entity_poly.entity_id
_entity_poly.type
_entity_poly.pdbx_seq_one_letter_code
_entity_poly.pdbx_strand_id
1 'polypeptide(L)'
;MMTSTLAQNVGTTYHNTDRTVTDLPAFFSSVRKFFSNACTYKLGAFPFGDPVLVNARILDIQHRQQCKFSQVRFFLERYPHFLTKDDKKKVEEEFITFQCDPLSPAVSEAERVDTAWHEVSKLKDTATGQPKYKALFKVAKSVLVMYHSNADCERIFSHVNKNKTEFRSSLSTKVLGSLMTRKMMMTASGDKWHSVNHSKDQLKKAKQCTMDNNNA
;
A
#
# COMPACT_ATOMS: atom_id res chain seq x y z
N MET A 1 2.47 -34.00 -30.07
CA MET A 1 2.96 -32.60 -30.10
C MET A 1 1.75 -31.70 -29.86
N MET A 2 1.35 -31.47 -28.62
CA MET A 2 1.94 -30.57 -27.62
C MET A 2 1.72 -29.09 -27.93
N THR A 3 0.50 -28.61 -27.67
CA THR A 3 0.23 -27.28 -27.11
C THR A 3 -1.07 -27.37 -26.29
N SER A 4 -1.12 -26.68 -25.15
CA SER A 4 -2.30 -26.51 -24.26
C SER A 4 -2.51 -27.55 -23.13
N THR A 5 -1.61 -27.61 -22.14
CA THR A 5 -1.72 -28.58 -21.03
C THR A 5 -2.11 -28.00 -19.65
N LEU A 6 -2.33 -26.70 -19.44
CA LEU A 6 -2.57 -26.19 -18.07
C LEU A 6 -3.74 -25.21 -17.86
N ALA A 7 -4.58 -24.95 -18.87
CA ALA A 7 -5.77 -24.10 -18.72
C ALA A 7 -7.11 -24.79 -19.07
N GLN A 8 -7.09 -26.08 -19.45
CA GLN A 8 -8.30 -26.84 -19.82
C GLN A 8 -8.75 -27.86 -18.76
N ASN A 9 -7.99 -28.07 -17.68
CA ASN A 9 -8.26 -29.17 -16.73
C ASN A 9 -9.15 -28.80 -15.52
N VAL A 10 -10.07 -27.86 -15.68
CA VAL A 10 -11.19 -27.68 -14.72
C VAL A 10 -12.56 -27.86 -15.41
N GLY A 11 -12.59 -28.09 -16.74
CA GLY A 11 -13.82 -28.09 -17.53
C GLY A 11 -14.37 -29.45 -17.99
N THR A 12 -13.62 -30.55 -17.90
CA THR A 12 -13.93 -31.77 -18.69
C THR A 12 -13.88 -33.10 -17.94
N THR A 13 -14.34 -33.13 -16.69
CA THR A 13 -14.83 -34.38 -16.07
C THR A 13 -16.24 -34.20 -15.53
N TYR A 14 -17.15 -33.79 -16.42
CA TYR A 14 -18.57 -33.96 -16.20
C TYR A 14 -19.07 -35.01 -17.20
N HIS A 15 -18.88 -36.28 -16.81
CA HIS A 15 -19.52 -37.38 -17.51
C HIS A 15 -21.04 -37.23 -17.39
N ASN A 16 -21.64 -37.24 -18.58
CA ASN A 16 -23.05 -37.33 -18.89
C ASN A 16 -23.76 -38.35 -17.98
N THR A 17 -24.38 -37.87 -16.91
CA THR A 17 -25.43 -38.55 -16.14
C THR A 17 -26.42 -37.46 -15.75
N ASP A 18 -27.69 -37.70 -16.05
CA ASP A 18 -28.86 -36.86 -15.74
C ASP A 18 -28.66 -36.00 -14.49
N ARG A 19 -28.47 -34.69 -14.67
CA ARG A 19 -28.58 -33.73 -13.57
C ARG A 19 -29.95 -33.11 -13.63
N THR A 20 -30.88 -33.80 -13.00
CA THR A 20 -32.08 -33.19 -12.45
C THR A 20 -31.73 -31.91 -11.70
N VAL A 21 -32.63 -30.93 -11.75
CA VAL A 21 -32.58 -29.63 -11.04
C VAL A 21 -32.76 -29.85 -9.52
N THR A 22 -31.93 -30.70 -8.95
CA THR A 22 -31.92 -31.16 -7.56
C THR A 22 -30.45 -31.37 -7.25
N ASP A 23 -29.68 -30.34 -6.95
CA ASP A 23 -29.60 -29.88 -5.56
C ASP A 23 -29.05 -28.44 -5.49
N LEU A 24 -29.76 -27.52 -6.14
CA LEU A 24 -29.47 -26.08 -6.06
C LEU A 24 -29.30 -25.61 -4.60
N PRO A 25 -30.11 -26.08 -3.63
CA PRO A 25 -29.92 -25.77 -2.21
C PRO A 25 -28.58 -26.27 -1.64
N ALA A 26 -28.13 -27.49 -1.92
CA ALA A 26 -26.81 -27.96 -1.44
C ALA A 26 -25.66 -27.22 -2.11
N PHE A 27 -25.79 -26.83 -3.38
CA PHE A 27 -24.81 -25.95 -4.03
C PHE A 27 -24.69 -24.61 -3.31
N PHE A 28 -25.81 -23.90 -3.09
CA PHE A 28 -25.79 -22.62 -2.36
C PHE A 28 -25.32 -22.76 -0.91
N SER A 29 -25.67 -23.86 -0.23
CA SER A 29 -25.17 -24.19 1.11
C SER A 29 -23.65 -24.38 1.12
N SER A 30 -23.12 -25.11 0.14
CA SER A 30 -21.68 -25.34 -0.01
C SER A 30 -20.93 -24.05 -0.32
N VAL A 31 -21.47 -23.20 -1.19
CA VAL A 31 -20.91 -21.86 -1.48
C VAL A 31 -20.90 -20.98 -0.23
N ARG A 32 -22.02 -20.95 0.52
CA ARG A 32 -22.09 -20.20 1.78
C ARG A 32 -21.09 -20.72 2.80
N LYS A 33 -20.94 -22.04 2.93
CA LYS A 33 -19.98 -22.67 3.84
C LYS A 33 -18.54 -22.35 3.45
N PHE A 34 -18.23 -22.37 2.15
CA PHE A 34 -16.93 -21.95 1.64
C PHE A 34 -16.62 -20.49 2.01
N PHE A 35 -17.52 -19.56 1.71
CA PHE A 35 -17.30 -18.15 2.04
C PHE A 35 -17.23 -17.92 3.56
N SER A 36 -18.07 -18.60 4.34
CA SER A 36 -18.02 -18.52 5.81
C SER A 36 -16.66 -18.98 6.33
N ASN A 37 -16.18 -20.15 5.89
CA ASN A 37 -14.87 -20.67 6.27
C ASN A 37 -13.71 -19.76 5.82
N ALA A 38 -13.78 -19.22 4.60
CA ALA A 38 -12.79 -18.27 4.10
C ALA A 38 -12.76 -16.98 4.93
N CYS A 39 -13.93 -16.46 5.32
CA CYS A 39 -14.04 -15.32 6.23
C CYS A 39 -13.49 -15.65 7.62
N THR A 40 -13.85 -16.80 8.21
CA THR A 40 -13.31 -17.24 9.51
C THR A 40 -11.79 -17.38 9.47
N TYR A 41 -11.24 -18.00 8.42
CA TYR A 41 -9.80 -18.10 8.23
C TYR A 41 -9.15 -16.71 8.13
N LYS A 42 -9.70 -15.81 7.30
CA LYS A 42 -9.18 -14.45 7.17
C LYS A 42 -9.26 -13.67 8.48
N LEU A 43 -10.34 -13.81 9.24
CA LEU A 43 -10.51 -13.18 10.55
C LEU A 43 -9.51 -13.73 11.57
N GLY A 44 -9.23 -15.04 11.55
CA GLY A 44 -8.21 -15.64 12.41
C GLY A 44 -6.78 -15.31 12.00
N ALA A 45 -6.51 -15.15 10.71
CA ALA A 45 -5.20 -14.81 10.17
C ALA A 45 -4.89 -13.31 10.26
N PHE A 46 -5.92 -12.46 10.30
CA PHE A 46 -5.73 -11.02 10.41
C PHE A 46 -5.31 -10.66 11.84
N PRO A 47 -4.19 -9.95 12.04
CA PRO A 47 -3.64 -9.74 13.36
C PRO A 47 -4.34 -8.56 14.05
N PHE A 48 -5.62 -8.70 14.39
CA PHE A 48 -6.42 -7.64 15.03
C PHE A 48 -5.82 -7.13 16.36
N GLY A 49 -5.07 -7.98 17.05
CA GLY A 49 -4.36 -7.64 18.28
C GLY A 49 -2.94 -7.10 18.05
N ASP A 50 -2.51 -6.89 16.81
CA ASP A 50 -1.19 -6.35 16.53
C ASP A 50 -1.02 -4.96 17.17
N PRO A 51 0.02 -4.75 18.00
CA PRO A 51 0.21 -3.47 18.68
C PRO A 51 0.34 -2.28 17.73
N VAL A 52 0.91 -2.46 16.52
CA VAL A 52 1.01 -1.37 15.53
C VAL A 52 -0.38 -0.99 15.05
N LEU A 53 -1.24 -1.96 14.71
CA LEU A 53 -2.61 -1.69 14.25
C LEU A 53 -3.50 -1.10 15.35
N VAL A 54 -3.39 -1.60 16.58
CA VAL A 54 -4.15 -1.09 17.71
C VAL A 54 -3.77 0.36 18.05
N ASN A 55 -2.48 0.68 18.03
CA ASN A 55 -2.01 2.04 18.27
C ASN A 55 -2.25 2.97 17.07
N ALA A 56 -2.31 2.46 15.84
CA ALA A 56 -2.61 3.25 14.63
C ALA A 56 -4.01 3.88 14.64
N ARG A 57 -4.90 3.51 15.57
CA ARG A 57 -6.20 4.18 15.80
C ARG A 57 -6.08 5.70 16.02
N ILE A 58 -4.92 6.21 16.42
CA ILE A 58 -4.66 7.66 16.50
C ILE A 58 -4.89 8.40 15.18
N LEU A 59 -4.85 7.68 14.06
CA LEU A 59 -5.10 8.25 12.73
C LEU A 59 -6.59 8.52 12.49
N ASP A 60 -7.48 7.94 13.29
CA ASP A 60 -8.92 8.16 13.20
C ASP A 60 -9.28 9.52 13.81
N ILE A 61 -9.48 10.50 12.92
CA ILE A 61 -9.79 11.88 13.30
C ILE A 61 -11.19 12.00 13.93
N GLN A 62 -12.14 11.12 13.56
CA GLN A 62 -13.50 11.14 14.10
C GLN A 62 -13.50 10.73 15.56
N HIS A 63 -12.70 9.73 15.90
CA HIS A 63 -12.55 9.22 17.26
C HIS A 63 -11.34 9.82 18.00
N ARG A 64 -10.83 10.98 17.54
CA ARG A 64 -9.60 11.59 18.11
C ARG A 64 -9.68 11.83 19.62
N GLN A 65 -10.87 12.17 20.14
CA GLN A 65 -11.10 12.41 21.58
C GLN A 65 -10.98 11.14 22.43
N GLN A 66 -11.15 9.96 21.84
CA GLN A 66 -11.03 8.67 22.52
C GLN A 66 -9.61 8.12 22.51
N CYS A 67 -8.72 8.73 21.70
CA CYS A 67 -7.34 8.31 21.58
C CYS A 67 -6.53 8.74 22.80
N LYS A 68 -5.54 7.92 23.18
CA LYS A 68 -4.63 8.20 24.30
C LYS A 68 -3.27 8.58 23.77
N PHE A 69 -2.59 9.50 24.45
CA PHE A 69 -1.22 9.86 24.10
C PHE A 69 -0.25 8.67 24.16
N SER A 70 -0.55 7.64 24.96
CA SER A 70 0.21 6.37 24.98
C SER A 70 0.33 5.73 23.60
N GLN A 71 -0.67 5.91 22.72
CA GLN A 71 -0.65 5.37 21.36
C GLN A 71 0.30 6.16 20.44
N VAL A 72 0.38 7.48 20.60
CA VAL A 72 1.41 8.32 19.93
C VAL A 72 2.79 7.92 20.45
N ARG A 73 2.93 7.82 21.77
CA ARG A 73 4.16 7.44 22.45
C ARG A 73 4.70 6.08 21.99
N PHE A 74 3.83 5.10 21.75
CA PHE A 74 4.21 3.81 21.19
C PHE A 74 5.03 3.96 19.88
N PHE A 75 4.61 4.84 18.97
CA PHE A 75 5.34 5.07 17.73
C PHE A 75 6.64 5.86 17.94
N LEU A 76 6.66 6.80 18.88
CA LEU A 76 7.86 7.57 19.20
C LEU A 76 8.97 6.73 19.82
N GLU A 77 8.58 5.73 20.64
CA GLU A 77 9.51 4.79 21.28
C GLU A 77 9.95 3.70 20.30
N ARG A 78 9.01 3.13 19.54
CA ARG A 78 9.31 2.08 18.55
C ARG A 78 10.13 2.59 17.37
N TYR A 79 9.94 3.85 16.98
CA TYR A 79 10.61 4.46 15.83
C TYR A 79 11.22 5.82 16.20
N PRO A 80 12.34 5.82 16.95
CA PRO A 80 12.89 7.03 17.55
C PRO A 80 13.38 8.07 16.53
N HIS A 81 13.60 7.67 15.27
CA HIS A 81 14.08 8.51 14.18
C HIS A 81 12.98 9.25 13.44
N PHE A 82 11.69 9.01 13.73
CA PHE A 82 10.58 9.69 13.06
C PHE A 82 10.53 11.19 13.32
N LEU A 83 11.02 11.62 14.49
CA LEU A 83 10.96 13.01 14.94
C LEU A 83 12.33 13.47 15.44
N THR A 84 12.60 14.77 15.25
CA THR A 84 13.74 15.43 15.91
C THR A 84 13.50 15.54 17.41
N LYS A 85 14.55 15.81 18.20
CA LYS A 85 14.41 16.01 19.65
C LYS A 85 13.45 17.16 20.00
N ASP A 86 13.43 18.21 19.18
CA ASP A 86 12.55 19.37 19.40
C ASP A 86 11.10 19.04 19.08
N ASP A 87 10.83 18.28 18.01
CA ASP A 87 9.48 17.85 17.66
C ASP A 87 8.88 16.95 18.75
N LYS A 88 9.70 16.08 19.37
CA LYS A 88 9.25 15.18 20.46
C LYS A 88 8.75 15.93 21.69
N LYS A 89 9.27 17.12 21.97
CA LYS A 89 8.80 17.94 23.11
C LYS A 89 7.43 18.56 22.85
N LYS A 90 7.12 18.85 21.59
CA LYS A 90 5.90 19.56 21.18
C LYS A 90 4.73 18.63 20.87
N VAL A 91 5.01 17.37 20.55
CA VAL A 91 3.99 16.43 20.06
C VAL A 91 2.87 16.17 21.08
N GLU A 92 3.17 16.22 22.38
CA GLU A 92 2.17 16.02 23.44
C GLU A 92 1.22 17.22 23.54
N GLU A 93 1.78 18.43 23.53
CA GLU A 93 1.01 19.69 23.53
C GLU A 93 0.14 19.81 22.27
N GLU A 94 0.71 19.50 21.10
CA GLU A 94 -0.02 19.46 19.83
C GLU A 94 -1.14 18.42 19.85
N PHE A 95 -0.91 17.24 20.45
CA PHE A 95 -1.91 16.18 20.56
C PHE A 95 -3.09 16.60 21.43
N ILE A 96 -2.84 17.18 22.60
CA ILE A 96 -3.89 17.67 23.51
C ILE A 96 -4.72 18.75 22.81
N THR A 97 -4.04 19.70 22.15
CA THR A 97 -4.72 20.78 21.42
C THR A 97 -5.59 20.22 20.30
N PHE A 98 -5.08 19.25 19.53
CA PHE A 98 -5.80 18.61 18.43
C PHE A 98 -7.09 17.90 18.87
N GLN A 99 -7.11 17.32 20.07
CA GLN A 99 -8.30 16.64 20.60
C GLN A 99 -9.44 17.62 20.94
N CYS A 100 -9.08 18.82 21.40
CA CYS A 100 -10.04 19.83 21.86
C CYS A 100 -10.47 20.80 20.75
N ASP A 101 -9.63 21.00 19.75
CA ASP A 101 -9.86 21.96 18.68
C ASP A 101 -11.08 21.59 17.82
N PRO A 102 -11.91 22.58 17.42
CA PRO A 102 -12.89 22.37 16.37
C PRO A 102 -12.16 22.18 15.04
N LEU A 103 -12.51 21.12 14.30
CA LEU A 103 -11.94 20.86 13.00
C LEU A 103 -12.80 21.48 11.90
N SER A 104 -12.16 21.89 10.81
CA SER A 104 -12.88 22.36 9.63
C SER A 104 -13.67 21.20 8.99
N PRO A 105 -14.76 21.51 8.25
CA PRO A 105 -15.49 20.51 7.47
C PRO A 105 -14.59 19.75 6.50
N ALA A 106 -13.59 20.42 5.90
CA ALA A 106 -12.63 19.79 5.00
C ALA A 106 -11.82 18.64 5.65
N VAL A 107 -11.57 18.71 6.96
CA VAL A 107 -10.90 17.63 7.70
C VAL A 107 -11.90 16.54 8.10
N SER A 108 -13.09 16.94 8.55
CA SER A 108 -14.09 16.01 9.10
C SER A 108 -14.83 15.21 8.04
N GLU A 109 -15.01 15.75 6.84
CA GLU A 109 -15.74 15.14 5.73
C GLU A 109 -14.81 14.45 4.71
N ALA A 110 -13.51 14.44 4.95
CA ALA A 110 -12.56 13.78 4.07
C ALA A 110 -12.80 12.26 4.03
N GLU A 111 -13.08 11.72 2.84
CA GLU A 111 -13.32 10.29 2.60
C GLU A 111 -12.10 9.44 2.99
N ARG A 112 -10.90 9.97 2.76
CA ARG A 112 -9.63 9.27 2.96
C ARG A 112 -8.86 9.86 4.14
N VAL A 113 -8.36 8.97 4.99
CA VAL A 113 -7.56 9.33 6.18
C VAL A 113 -6.31 10.12 5.82
N ASP A 114 -5.62 9.81 4.72
CA ASP A 114 -4.43 10.54 4.29
C ASP A 114 -4.75 11.96 3.81
N THR A 115 -5.89 12.15 3.15
CA THR A 115 -6.39 13.48 2.77
C THR A 115 -6.78 14.29 4.00
N ALA A 116 -7.44 13.66 4.97
CA ALA A 116 -7.84 14.31 6.22
C ALA A 116 -6.62 14.84 6.99
N TRP A 117 -5.58 14.00 7.15
CA TRP A 117 -4.31 14.42 7.79
C TRP A 117 -3.55 15.45 6.97
N HIS A 118 -3.66 15.42 5.65
CA HIS A 118 -3.11 16.47 4.80
C HIS A 118 -3.79 17.82 5.06
N GLU A 119 -5.11 17.87 5.23
CA GLU A 119 -5.82 19.10 5.61
C GLU A 119 -5.42 19.58 7.01
N VAL A 120 -5.24 18.67 7.97
CA VAL A 120 -4.69 19.00 9.31
C VAL A 120 -3.32 19.68 9.21
N SER A 121 -2.47 19.23 8.28
CA SER A 121 -1.14 19.82 8.05
C SER A 121 -1.18 21.27 7.54
N LYS A 122 -2.30 21.69 6.94
CA LYS A 122 -2.50 23.05 6.42
C LYS A 122 -3.01 24.01 7.49
N LEU A 123 -3.52 23.51 8.62
CA LEU A 123 -3.99 24.34 9.71
C LEU A 123 -2.82 25.17 10.28
N LYS A 124 -3.02 26.48 10.32
CA LYS A 124 -2.04 27.44 10.84
C LYS A 124 -2.52 28.01 12.15
N ASP A 125 -1.57 28.26 13.04
CA ASP A 125 -1.82 29.04 14.23
C ASP A 125 -2.03 30.52 13.85
N THR A 126 -3.11 31.11 14.33
CA THR A 126 -3.52 32.50 14.05
C THR A 126 -2.49 33.50 14.58
N ALA A 127 -1.78 33.17 15.66
CA ALA A 127 -0.81 34.08 16.26
C ALA A 127 0.54 34.09 15.53
N THR A 128 1.00 32.92 15.06
CA THR A 128 2.36 32.75 14.54
C THR A 128 2.43 32.54 13.02
N GLY A 129 1.30 32.22 12.38
CA GLY A 129 1.22 31.87 10.96
C GLY A 129 1.93 30.55 10.59
N GLN A 130 2.46 29.84 11.57
CA GLN A 130 3.15 28.56 11.41
C GLN A 130 2.15 27.39 11.44
N PRO A 131 2.50 26.22 10.88
CA PRO A 131 1.65 25.03 10.96
C PRO A 131 1.40 24.64 12.43
N LYS A 132 0.13 24.53 12.80
CA LYS A 132 -0.32 24.30 14.19
C LYS A 132 0.05 22.91 14.71
N TYR A 133 0.02 21.90 13.84
CA TYR A 133 0.20 20.48 14.19
C TYR A 133 1.40 19.84 13.49
N LYS A 134 2.55 20.53 13.50
CA LYS A 134 3.71 20.11 12.71
C LYS A 134 4.31 18.78 13.20
N ALA A 135 4.52 18.62 14.50
CA ALA A 135 5.10 17.41 15.07
C ALA A 135 4.11 16.24 15.01
N LEU A 136 2.85 16.48 15.33
CA LEU A 136 1.77 15.50 15.29
C LEU A 136 1.54 14.99 13.87
N PHE A 137 1.46 15.88 12.88
CA PHE A 137 1.32 15.48 11.47
C PHE A 137 2.50 14.63 10.99
N LYS A 138 3.73 14.91 11.44
CA LYS A 138 4.88 14.04 11.12
C LYS A 138 4.69 12.62 11.66
N VAL A 139 4.17 12.46 12.87
CA VAL A 139 3.84 11.12 13.41
C VAL A 139 2.78 10.46 12.54
N ALA A 140 1.66 11.14 12.28
CA ALA A 140 0.57 10.59 11.50
C ALA A 140 1.03 10.19 10.08
N LYS A 141 1.79 11.05 9.41
CA LYS A 141 2.40 10.78 8.10
C LYS A 141 3.28 9.54 8.17
N SER A 142 4.15 9.43 9.17
CA SER A 142 5.02 8.26 9.34
C SER A 142 4.22 6.98 9.51
N VAL A 143 3.12 7.02 10.27
CA VAL A 143 2.24 5.84 10.43
C VAL A 143 1.53 5.49 9.12
N LEU A 144 1.03 6.49 8.38
CA LEU A 144 0.33 6.29 7.10
C LEU A 144 1.22 5.74 5.98
N VAL A 145 2.54 6.00 6.02
CA VAL A 145 3.49 5.47 5.03
C VAL A 145 4.10 4.13 5.43
N MET A 146 3.80 3.61 6.63
CA MET A 146 4.27 2.29 7.02
C MET A 146 3.53 1.21 6.21
N TYR A 147 4.30 0.30 5.62
CA TYR A 147 3.72 -0.85 4.93
C TYR A 147 3.10 -1.80 5.97
N HIS A 148 1.78 -1.94 5.93
CA HIS A 148 1.03 -2.75 6.89
C HIS A 148 0.91 -4.23 6.48
N SER A 149 1.40 -4.63 5.31
CA SER A 149 1.31 -6.00 4.82
C SER A 149 2.45 -6.39 3.89
N ASN A 150 2.80 -7.68 3.89
CA ASN A 150 3.71 -8.28 2.93
C ASN A 150 3.15 -8.25 1.50
N ALA A 151 1.86 -8.00 1.30
CA ALA A 151 1.22 -7.95 -0.02
C ALA A 151 1.86 -6.90 -0.96
N ASP A 152 2.36 -5.78 -0.43
CA ASP A 152 3.05 -4.77 -1.24
C ASP A 152 4.43 -5.28 -1.69
N CYS A 153 5.15 -5.98 -0.82
CA CYS A 153 6.39 -6.67 -1.18
C CYS A 153 6.13 -7.78 -2.21
N GLU A 154 5.08 -8.58 -2.03
CA GLU A 154 4.67 -9.62 -2.98
C GLU A 154 4.28 -9.06 -4.34
N ARG A 155 3.64 -7.88 -4.39
CA ARG A 155 3.37 -7.18 -5.64
C ARG A 155 4.66 -6.83 -6.38
N ILE A 156 5.68 -6.34 -5.66
CA ILE A 156 7.02 -6.07 -6.23
C ILE A 156 7.69 -7.37 -6.66
N PHE A 157 7.60 -8.44 -5.87
CA PHE A 157 8.16 -9.75 -6.21
C PHE A 157 7.50 -10.40 -7.41
N SER A 158 6.19 -10.23 -7.62
CA SER A 158 5.51 -10.66 -8.85
C SER A 158 6.11 -9.97 -10.08
N HIS A 159 6.42 -8.67 -9.98
CA HIS A 159 7.09 -7.94 -11.05
C HIS A 159 8.52 -8.45 -11.27
N VAL A 160 9.26 -8.72 -10.21
CA VAL A 160 10.62 -9.29 -10.30
C VAL A 160 10.57 -10.68 -10.95
N ASN A 161 9.67 -11.55 -10.52
CA ASN A 161 9.53 -12.91 -11.05
C ASN A 161 9.21 -12.89 -12.55
N LYS A 162 8.30 -12.02 -13.01
CA LYS A 162 8.02 -11.82 -14.44
C LYS A 162 9.23 -11.37 -15.27
N ASN A 163 10.20 -10.72 -14.64
CA ASN A 163 11.45 -10.29 -15.29
C ASN A 163 12.61 -11.29 -15.10
N LYS A 164 12.43 -12.33 -14.26
CA LYS A 164 13.42 -13.37 -13.96
C LYS A 164 13.07 -14.78 -14.47
N THR A 165 11.96 -14.96 -15.19
CA THR A 165 11.55 -16.28 -15.72
C THR A 165 12.50 -16.83 -16.79
N GLU A 166 12.53 -18.16 -16.93
CA GLU A 166 13.28 -19.00 -17.88
C GLU A 166 13.22 -18.60 -19.38
N PHE A 167 12.33 -17.67 -19.76
CA PHE A 167 12.14 -17.21 -21.14
C PHE A 167 12.89 -15.92 -21.50
N ARG A 168 13.57 -15.26 -20.56
CA ARG A 168 14.46 -14.13 -20.84
C ARG A 168 15.79 -14.31 -20.11
N SER A 169 16.89 -14.06 -20.82
CA SER A 169 18.24 -14.05 -20.26
C SER A 169 18.24 -13.26 -18.95
N SER A 170 18.73 -13.90 -17.89
CA SER A 170 18.75 -13.38 -16.52
C SER A 170 19.31 -11.96 -16.49
N LEU A 171 18.44 -10.96 -16.32
CA LEU A 171 18.85 -9.57 -16.12
C LEU A 171 19.70 -9.49 -14.86
N SER A 172 20.83 -8.78 -14.95
CA SER A 172 21.65 -8.51 -13.77
C SER A 172 20.82 -7.74 -12.73
N THR A 173 21.08 -7.96 -11.44
CA THR A 173 20.34 -7.32 -10.35
C THR A 173 20.35 -5.79 -10.46
N LYS A 174 21.44 -5.20 -10.98
CA LYS A 174 21.57 -3.76 -11.22
C LYS A 174 20.58 -3.27 -12.29
N VAL A 175 20.46 -3.98 -13.41
CA VAL A 175 19.52 -3.61 -14.49
C VAL A 175 18.09 -3.84 -14.05
N LEU A 176 17.83 -4.95 -13.34
CA LEU A 176 16.52 -5.23 -12.76
C LEU A 176 16.10 -4.13 -11.78
N GLY A 177 16.99 -3.68 -10.90
CA GLY A 177 16.74 -2.58 -9.98
C GLY A 177 16.36 -1.28 -10.72
N SER A 178 17.14 -0.88 -11.72
CA SER A 178 16.85 0.30 -12.54
C SER A 178 15.51 0.19 -13.29
N LEU A 179 15.21 -0.97 -13.85
CA LEU A 179 13.94 -1.23 -14.55
C LEU A 179 12.75 -1.14 -13.60
N MET A 180 12.86 -1.75 -12.42
CA MET A 180 11.83 -1.71 -11.39
C MET A 180 11.59 -0.29 -10.90
N THR A 181 12.65 0.48 -10.59
CA THR A 181 12.54 1.89 -10.20
C THR A 181 11.83 2.72 -11.27
N ARG A 182 12.21 2.55 -12.54
CA ARG A 182 11.55 3.28 -13.64
C ARG A 182 10.07 2.90 -13.76
N LYS A 183 9.74 1.60 -13.65
CA LYS A 183 8.36 1.13 -13.75
C LYS A 183 7.49 1.64 -12.59
N MET A 184 8.02 1.64 -11.37
CA MET A 184 7.32 2.19 -10.21
C MET A 184 7.12 3.70 -10.33
N MET A 185 8.13 4.44 -10.82
CA MET A 185 8.01 5.87 -11.09
C MET A 185 6.90 6.17 -12.12
N MET A 186 6.87 5.46 -13.25
CA MET A 186 5.81 5.65 -14.26
C MET A 186 4.42 5.34 -13.69
N THR A 187 4.30 4.29 -12.87
CA THR A 187 3.04 3.93 -12.21
C THR A 187 2.58 5.02 -11.23
N ALA A 188 3.50 5.59 -10.46
CA ALA A 188 3.21 6.65 -9.49
C ALA A 188 2.80 7.97 -10.17
N SER A 189 3.44 8.32 -11.30
CA SER A 189 3.08 9.51 -12.08
C SER A 189 1.77 9.37 -12.87
N GLY A 190 1.23 8.14 -13.00
CA GLY A 190 0.10 7.85 -13.88
C GLY A 190 0.47 7.85 -15.37
N ASP A 191 1.76 7.94 -15.70
CA ASP A 191 2.25 8.00 -17.07
C ASP A 191 2.16 6.62 -17.73
N LYS A 192 1.59 6.57 -18.93
CA LYS A 192 1.58 5.35 -19.75
C LYS A 192 2.92 5.20 -20.46
N TRP A 193 3.40 3.97 -20.60
CA TRP A 193 4.68 3.67 -21.24
C TRP A 193 4.81 4.22 -22.67
N HIS A 194 3.69 4.34 -23.40
CA HIS A 194 3.67 4.86 -24.77
C HIS A 194 3.61 6.39 -24.85
N SER A 195 3.33 7.10 -23.75
CA SER A 195 3.28 8.57 -23.70
C SER A 195 4.58 9.17 -23.16
N VAL A 196 5.54 8.33 -22.77
CA VAL A 196 6.85 8.77 -22.28
C VAL A 196 7.69 9.25 -23.47
N ASN A 197 7.93 10.56 -23.53
CA ASN A 197 8.89 11.13 -24.44
C ASN A 197 10.32 10.94 -23.90
N HIS A 198 11.17 10.29 -24.69
CA HIS A 198 12.59 10.13 -24.39
C HIS A 198 13.41 11.21 -25.10
N SER A 199 14.45 11.73 -24.44
CA SER A 199 15.30 12.73 -25.08
C SER A 199 16.09 12.11 -26.24
N LYS A 200 16.43 12.91 -27.25
CA LYS A 200 17.24 12.45 -28.39
C LYS A 200 18.59 11.88 -27.94
N ASP A 201 19.18 12.47 -26.90
CA ASP A 201 20.45 11.99 -26.33
C ASP A 201 20.31 10.62 -25.66
N GLN A 202 19.19 10.38 -24.97
CA GLN A 202 18.89 9.06 -24.38
C GLN A 202 18.73 8.00 -25.47
N LEU A 203 18.00 8.31 -26.54
CA LEU A 203 17.83 7.40 -27.68
C LEU A 203 19.15 7.13 -28.39
N LYS A 204 20.01 8.14 -28.56
CA LYS A 204 21.33 7.99 -29.17
C LYS A 204 22.24 7.09 -28.33
N LYS A 205 22.27 7.30 -27.01
CA LYS A 205 23.02 6.44 -26.08
C LYS A 205 22.50 4.99 -26.07
N ALA A 206 21.18 4.81 -26.06
CA ALA A 206 20.59 3.47 -26.10
C ALA A 206 20.95 2.71 -27.39
N LYS A 207 20.92 3.39 -28.54
CA LYS A 207 21.37 2.84 -29.82
C LYS A 207 22.85 2.44 -29.79
N GLN A 208 23.71 3.32 -29.25
CA GLN A 208 25.14 3.03 -29.12
C GLN A 208 25.38 1.77 -28.27
N CYS A 209 24.77 1.68 -27.08
CA CYS A 209 24.93 0.51 -26.22
C CYS A 209 24.43 -0.80 -26.86
N THR A 210 23.42 -0.73 -27.74
CA THR A 210 22.92 -1.91 -28.47
C THR A 210 23.93 -2.36 -29.53
N MET A 211 24.56 -1.41 -30.22
CA MET A 211 25.62 -1.70 -31.19
C MET A 211 26.85 -2.31 -30.51
N ASP A 212 27.27 -1.75 -29.37
CA ASP A 212 28.43 -2.24 -28.62
C ASP A 212 28.23 -3.69 -28.13
N ASN A 213 27.00 -4.05 -27.72
CA ASN A 213 26.68 -5.40 -27.26
C ASN A 213 26.52 -6.43 -28.41
N ASN A 214 26.22 -6.00 -29.63
CA ASN A 214 26.18 -6.89 -30.80
C ASN A 214 27.57 -7.13 -31.41
N ASN A 215 28.54 -6.27 -31.09
CA ASN A 215 29.92 -6.34 -31.56
C ASN A 215 30.87 -6.97 -30.51
N ALA A 216 30.36 -7.38 -29.36
CA ALA A 216 31.06 -8.04 -28.26
C ALA A 216 30.73 -9.53 -28.21
#